data_AF-A0A9J6EWP5-F1
#
_entry.id   AF-A0A9J6EWP5-F1
#
_cell.length_a   1.000
_cell.length_b   1.000
_cell.length_c   1.000
_cell.angle_alpha   90.00
_cell.angle_beta   90.00
_cell.angle_gamma   90.00
#
_symmetry.space_group_name_H-M   'P 1'
#
loop_
_entity.id
_entity.type
_entity.pdbx_description
1 polymer ?
#
loop_
_entity_poly.entity_id
_entity_poly.type
_entity_poly.pdbx_seq_one_letter_code
_entity_poly.pdbx_strand_id
1 'polypeptide(L)'
;MSIQNRNGNPKHNTQPKQPSGQCLLILNHDLKNIIDNRVPGNFVEPEKGNVTYVHAVIVGPDNTPCHGGLFHFVLKFPLDNPACPPQVRFMTTDGGRVRFNRKLYSSGLVSLSIPGTFDGPSWNPETTLKTVVVSIQSLLIDGTGVRNLA
;
A
#
# COMPACT_ATOMS: atom_id res chain seq x y z
N MET A 1 -34.77 20.85 -40.63
CA MET A 1 -33.83 19.74 -40.39
C MET A 1 -32.46 20.38 -40.17
N SER A 2 -32.08 20.61 -38.91
CA SER A 2 -31.36 19.66 -38.04
C SER A 2 -29.93 19.46 -38.53
N ILE A 3 -28.83 19.73 -37.83
CA ILE A 3 -28.51 20.08 -36.44
C ILE A 3 -27.16 20.83 -36.50
N GLN A 4 -27.02 21.96 -35.79
CA GLN A 4 -25.71 22.53 -35.47
C GLN A 4 -25.01 21.62 -34.46
N ASN A 5 -23.81 21.13 -34.80
CA ASN A 5 -22.97 20.38 -33.86
C ASN A 5 -22.36 21.37 -32.85
N ARG A 6 -23.07 21.59 -31.73
CA ARG A 6 -22.49 22.10 -30.49
C ARG A 6 -22.07 20.89 -29.67
N ASN A 7 -20.78 20.80 -29.36
CA ASN A 7 -20.26 20.38 -28.06
C ASN A 7 -18.74 20.53 -28.09
N GLY A 8 -18.31 21.75 -27.75
CA GLY A 8 -16.99 21.96 -27.22
C GLY A 8 -16.92 21.31 -25.84
N ASN A 9 -16.05 20.32 -25.69
CA ASN A 9 -15.51 19.95 -24.40
C ASN A 9 -13.99 20.01 -24.56
N PRO A 10 -13.27 20.89 -23.83
CA PRO A 10 -11.83 20.87 -23.84
C PRO A 10 -11.39 19.51 -23.31
N LYS A 11 -10.64 18.76 -24.12
CA LYS A 11 -9.93 17.57 -23.66
C LYS A 11 -9.03 18.05 -22.51
N HIS A 12 -9.39 17.72 -21.27
CA HIS A 12 -8.54 17.93 -20.11
C HIS A 12 -7.31 17.05 -20.36
N ASN A 13 -6.29 17.63 -20.99
CA ASN A 13 -4.97 17.04 -21.11
C ASN A 13 -4.31 17.17 -19.74
N THR A 14 -4.75 16.37 -18.79
CA THR A 14 -4.13 16.30 -17.47
C THR A 14 -2.84 15.53 -17.65
N GLN A 15 -1.78 16.25 -18.05
CA GLN A 15 -0.40 15.79 -17.89
C GLN A 15 -0.29 15.11 -16.51
N PRO A 16 0.32 13.91 -16.41
CA PRO A 16 0.46 13.24 -15.13
C PRO A 16 1.14 14.20 -14.16
N LYS A 17 0.38 14.61 -13.12
CA LYS A 17 0.85 15.59 -12.14
C LYS A 17 2.07 14.98 -11.46
N GLN A 18 3.21 15.67 -11.57
CA GLN A 18 4.47 15.19 -11.02
C GLN A 18 4.49 15.38 -9.49
N PRO A 19 5.16 14.51 -8.73
CA PRO A 19 5.31 14.67 -7.28
C PRO A 19 6.08 15.97 -6.96
N SER A 20 5.76 16.61 -5.84
CA SER A 20 6.52 17.79 -5.40
C SER A 20 7.96 17.41 -5.04
N GLY A 21 8.91 18.35 -5.13
CA GLY A 21 10.29 18.11 -4.74
C GLY A 21 10.43 17.68 -3.27
N GLN A 22 9.61 18.25 -2.39
CA GLN A 22 9.57 17.87 -0.97
C GLN A 22 9.03 16.44 -0.75
N CYS A 23 8.00 16.04 -1.50
CA CYS A 23 7.49 14.66 -1.48
C CYS A 23 8.60 13.67 -1.87
N LEU A 24 9.32 13.95 -2.97
CA LEU A 24 10.43 13.10 -3.41
C LEU A 24 11.56 13.03 -2.39
N LEU A 25 11.92 14.15 -1.75
CA LEU A 25 12.96 14.16 -0.73
C LEU A 25 12.59 13.28 0.47
N ILE A 26 11.37 13.41 0.97
CA ILE A 26 10.87 12.60 2.10
C ILE A 26 10.84 11.12 1.73
N LEU A 27 10.28 10.77 0.57
CA LEU A 27 10.21 9.38 0.12
C LEU A 27 11.59 8.76 -0.08
N ASN A 28 12.53 9.47 -0.69
CA ASN A 28 13.89 8.98 -0.88
C ASN A 28 14.62 8.80 0.46
N HIS A 29 14.43 9.71 1.40
CA HIS A 29 14.95 9.58 2.76
C HIS A 29 14.39 8.33 3.45
N ASP A 30 13.08 8.14 3.39
CA ASP A 30 12.39 6.99 4.00
C ASP A 30 12.77 5.66 3.35
N LEU A 31 12.87 5.63 2.02
CA LEU A 31 13.34 4.48 1.25
C LEU A 31 14.77 4.10 1.64
N LYS A 32 15.66 5.08 1.73
CA LYS A 32 17.02 4.85 2.20
C LYS A 32 17.00 4.29 3.63
N ASN A 33 16.23 4.90 4.53
CA ASN A 33 16.15 4.46 5.92
C ASN A 33 15.70 3.00 6.06
N ILE A 34 14.64 2.58 5.36
CA ILE A 34 14.12 1.22 5.46
C ILE A 34 15.02 0.19 4.77
N ILE A 35 15.72 0.58 3.69
CA ILE A 35 16.68 -0.27 2.99
C ILE A 35 17.95 -0.49 3.82
N ASP A 36 18.44 0.56 4.50
CA ASP A 36 19.62 0.51 5.36
C ASP A 36 19.30 -0.16 6.71
N ASN A 37 18.10 0.08 7.26
CA ASN A 37 17.66 -0.43 8.56
C ASN A 37 16.52 -1.43 8.42
N ARG A 38 16.77 -2.50 7.63
CA ARG A 38 15.78 -3.52 7.29
C ARG A 38 15.21 -4.19 8.54
N VAL A 39 13.91 -4.46 8.49
CA VAL A 39 13.23 -5.30 9.49
C VAL A 39 13.31 -6.75 8.99
N PRO A 40 13.66 -7.73 9.84
CA PRO A 40 13.70 -9.13 9.44
C PRO A 40 12.38 -9.60 8.82
N GLY A 41 12.48 -10.32 7.71
CA GLY A 41 11.32 -10.81 6.95
C GLY A 41 10.65 -9.76 6.05
N ASN A 42 11.13 -8.51 6.03
CA ASN A 42 10.59 -7.46 5.16
C ASN A 42 11.59 -7.12 4.05
N PHE A 43 11.14 -7.19 2.80
CA PHE A 43 11.89 -6.80 1.61
C PHE A 43 11.15 -5.64 0.95
N VAL A 44 11.81 -4.50 0.78
CA VAL A 44 11.17 -3.27 0.29
C VAL A 44 12.01 -2.67 -0.81
N GLU A 45 11.38 -2.42 -1.97
CA GLU A 45 12.02 -1.79 -3.13
C GLU A 45 11.07 -0.80 -3.82
N PRO A 46 11.59 0.36 -4.27
CA PRO A 46 10.81 1.27 -5.10
C PRO A 46 10.66 0.72 -6.53
N GLU A 47 9.54 1.02 -7.18
CA GLU A 47 9.30 0.72 -8.59
C GLU A 47 10.30 1.46 -9.48
N LYS A 48 10.80 0.80 -10.52
CA LYS A 48 11.81 1.37 -11.40
C LYS A 48 11.22 2.55 -12.18
N GLY A 49 11.80 3.73 -12.01
CA GLY A 49 11.35 4.94 -12.69
C GLY A 49 10.16 5.62 -12.02
N ASN A 50 9.61 5.09 -10.92
CA ASN A 50 8.59 5.77 -10.15
C ASN A 50 8.66 5.45 -8.65
N VAL A 51 9.41 6.26 -7.90
CA VAL A 51 9.62 6.11 -6.45
C VAL A 51 8.35 6.30 -5.61
N THR A 52 7.25 6.80 -6.19
CA THR A 52 5.96 6.88 -5.49
C THR A 52 5.26 5.53 -5.39
N TYR A 53 5.71 4.53 -6.14
CA TYR A 53 5.27 3.15 -6.03
C TYR A 53 6.36 2.35 -5.33
N VAL A 54 5.99 1.67 -4.26
CA VAL A 54 6.90 0.89 -3.44
C VAL A 54 6.34 -0.51 -3.26
N HIS A 55 7.17 -1.50 -3.54
CA HIS A 55 6.88 -2.92 -3.38
C HIS A 55 7.39 -3.35 -2.01
N ALA A 56 6.51 -3.96 -1.23
CA ALA A 56 6.88 -4.60 0.02
C ALA A 56 6.51 -6.08 -0.05
N VAL A 57 7.50 -6.96 0.12
CA VAL A 57 7.30 -8.40 0.30
C VAL A 57 7.59 -8.72 1.75
N ILE A 58 6.60 -9.29 2.43
CA ILE A 58 6.66 -9.64 3.85
C ILE A 58 6.59 -11.16 3.96
N VAL A 59 7.55 -11.75 4.65
CA VAL A 59 7.54 -13.16 5.01
C VAL A 59 6.54 -13.37 6.14
N GLY A 60 5.67 -14.36 5.98
CA GLY A 60 4.72 -14.76 7.00
C GLY A 60 5.41 -15.11 8.32
N PRO A 61 5.06 -14.45 9.43
CA PRO A 61 5.73 -14.67 10.72
C PRO A 61 5.54 -16.08 11.28
N ASP A 62 6.49 -16.51 12.10
CA ASP A 62 6.43 -17.75 12.87
C ASP A 62 5.18 -17.80 13.76
N ASN A 63 4.71 -19.03 14.01
CA ASN A 63 3.51 -19.29 14.82
C ASN A 63 2.22 -18.66 14.27
N THR A 64 2.17 -18.37 12.97
CA THR A 64 0.95 -17.95 12.27
C THR A 64 0.59 -18.96 11.18
N PRO A 65 -0.68 -19.05 10.74
CA PRO A 65 -1.05 -19.86 9.57
C PRO A 65 -0.36 -19.42 8.28
N CYS A 66 0.21 -18.21 8.26
CA CYS A 66 0.91 -17.62 7.13
C CYS A 66 2.42 -17.96 7.13
N HIS A 67 2.95 -18.63 8.16
CA HIS A 67 4.39 -18.86 8.34
C HIS A 67 5.09 -19.33 7.07
N GLY A 68 6.20 -18.66 6.71
CA GLY A 68 7.01 -18.97 5.54
C GLY A 68 6.42 -18.53 4.19
N GLY A 69 5.16 -18.06 4.15
CA GLY A 69 4.55 -17.50 2.95
C GLY A 69 5.14 -16.16 2.55
N LEU A 70 5.06 -15.80 1.26
CA LEU A 70 5.51 -14.52 0.73
C LEU A 70 4.30 -13.64 0.36
N PHE A 71 4.16 -12.52 1.06
CA PHE A 71 3.01 -11.62 0.93
C PHE A 71 3.44 -10.32 0.27
N HIS A 72 3.00 -10.11 -0.97
CA HIS A 72 3.35 -8.93 -1.75
C HIS A 72 2.29 -7.84 -1.58
N PHE A 73 2.78 -6.64 -1.29
CA PHE A 73 2.01 -5.41 -1.17
C PHE A 73 2.60 -4.34 -2.08
N VAL A 74 1.73 -3.51 -2.63
CA VAL A 74 2.11 -2.29 -3.36
C VAL A 74 1.57 -1.09 -2.60
N LEU A 75 2.48 -0.19 -2.24
CA LEU A 75 2.19 1.09 -1.63
C LEU A 75 2.31 2.18 -2.69
N LYS A 76 1.26 2.98 -2.86
CA LYS A 76 1.24 4.13 -3.74
C LYS A 76 1.15 5.40 -2.91
N PHE A 77 2.25 6.14 -2.83
CA PHE A 77 2.30 7.43 -2.17
C PHE A 77 1.63 8.50 -3.03
N PRO A 78 0.78 9.35 -2.44
CA PRO A 78 0.14 10.42 -3.18
C PRO A 78 1.12 11.57 -3.43
N LEU A 79 0.80 12.43 -4.39
CA LEU A 79 1.69 13.51 -4.83
C LEU A 79 1.88 14.62 -3.77
N ASP A 80 0.95 14.67 -2.82
CA ASP A 80 0.90 15.55 -1.66
C ASP A 80 1.44 14.87 -0.38
N ASN A 81 2.14 13.73 -0.49
CA ASN A 81 2.85 13.13 0.64
C ASN A 81 3.80 14.16 1.31
N PRO A 82 3.83 14.24 2.66
CA PRO A 82 3.19 13.35 3.63
C PRO A 82 1.82 13.81 4.16
N ALA A 83 1.14 14.75 3.49
CA ALA A 83 -0.16 15.24 3.96
C ALA A 83 -1.25 14.16 3.93
N CYS A 84 -1.16 13.22 2.98
CA CYS A 84 -2.09 12.11 2.81
C CYS A 84 -1.37 10.75 2.92
N PRO A 85 -2.04 9.71 3.44
CA PRO A 85 -1.46 8.37 3.56
C PRO A 85 -1.24 7.70 2.20
N PRO A 86 -0.30 6.73 2.11
CA PRO A 86 -0.20 5.88 0.93
C PRO A 86 -1.43 4.99 0.78
N GLN A 87 -1.83 4.75 -0.46
CA GLN A 87 -2.77 3.67 -0.77
C GLN A 87 -2.03 2.34 -0.72
N VAL A 88 -2.60 1.33 -0.06
CA VAL A 88 -1.99 0.00 0.06
C VAL A 88 -2.86 -1.02 -0.65
N ARG A 89 -2.24 -1.86 -1.50
CA ARG A 89 -2.90 -2.98 -2.18
C ARG A 89 -2.17 -4.27 -1.86
N PHE A 90 -2.94 -5.30 -1.53
CA PHE A 90 -2.46 -6.65 -1.35
C PHE A 90 -2.53 -7.42 -2.68
N MET A 91 -1.42 -8.01 -3.08
CA MET A 91 -1.23 -8.59 -4.42
C MET A 91 -1.28 -10.12 -4.42
N THR A 92 -0.91 -10.77 -3.32
CA THR A 92 -0.94 -12.24 -3.19
C THR A 92 -2.38 -12.74 -2.99
N THR A 93 -3.27 -12.54 -3.97
CA THR A 93 -4.70 -12.90 -3.86
C THR A 93 -5.12 -14.06 -4.77
N ASP A 94 -4.15 -14.68 -5.46
CA ASP A 94 -4.39 -15.72 -6.48
C ASP A 94 -5.43 -15.27 -7.53
N GLY A 95 -5.19 -14.11 -8.15
CA GLY A 95 -6.10 -13.54 -9.15
C GLY A 95 -7.47 -13.15 -8.59
N GLY A 96 -7.56 -12.87 -7.29
CA GLY A 96 -8.80 -12.48 -6.63
C GLY A 96 -9.61 -13.61 -5.99
N ARG A 97 -9.05 -14.82 -5.89
CA ARG A 97 -9.73 -15.99 -5.33
C ARG A 97 -9.53 -16.15 -3.82
N VAL A 98 -8.39 -15.70 -3.29
CA VAL A 98 -8.02 -15.95 -1.90
C VAL A 98 -8.21 -14.71 -1.05
N ARG A 99 -9.08 -14.83 -0.04
CA ARG A 99 -9.14 -13.90 1.10
C ARG A 99 -8.29 -14.48 2.22
N PHE A 100 -7.20 -13.82 2.58
CA PHE A 100 -6.28 -14.35 3.58
C PHE A 100 -6.79 -14.20 5.01
N ASN A 101 -7.40 -13.06 5.33
CA ASN A 101 -8.05 -12.86 6.63
C ASN A 101 -9.09 -11.73 6.56
N ARG A 102 -9.59 -11.28 7.72
CA ARG A 102 -10.59 -10.20 7.77
C ARG A 102 -10.08 -8.88 7.21
N LYS A 103 -8.77 -8.64 7.27
CA LYS A 103 -8.08 -7.40 6.85
C LYS A 103 -7.51 -7.47 5.43
N LEU A 104 -7.25 -8.67 4.91
CA LEU A 104 -6.67 -8.91 3.59
C LEU A 104 -7.71 -9.53 2.66
N TYR A 105 -8.36 -8.69 1.86
CA TYR A 105 -9.46 -9.07 0.98
C TYR A 105 -8.94 -9.68 -0.32
N SER A 106 -9.74 -10.57 -0.91
CA SER A 106 -9.41 -11.16 -2.21
C SER A 106 -9.37 -10.11 -3.33
N SER A 107 -10.11 -9.02 -3.23
CA SER A 107 -10.01 -7.85 -4.14
C SER A 107 -8.66 -7.10 -4.06
N GLY A 108 -7.80 -7.45 -3.10
CA GLY A 108 -6.56 -6.77 -2.81
C GLY A 108 -6.71 -5.51 -1.95
N LEU A 109 -7.92 -5.24 -1.43
CA LEU A 109 -8.13 -4.21 -0.43
C LEU A 109 -7.52 -4.64 0.92
N VAL A 110 -6.93 -3.68 1.61
CA VAL A 110 -6.29 -3.86 2.91
C VAL A 110 -6.96 -2.96 3.94
N SER A 111 -7.41 -3.55 5.05
CA SER A 111 -7.95 -2.79 6.19
C SER A 111 -6.85 -2.52 7.23
N LEU A 112 -6.32 -1.31 7.19
CA LEU A 112 -5.35 -0.71 8.12
C LEU A 112 -5.89 0.61 8.68
N SER A 113 -5.60 0.91 9.94
CA SER A 113 -6.00 2.19 10.55
C SER A 113 -5.22 3.38 10.00
N ILE A 114 -3.95 3.18 9.66
CA ILE A 114 -3.06 4.22 9.14
C ILE A 114 -3.59 4.88 7.85
N PRO A 115 -4.02 4.15 6.80
CA PRO A 115 -4.72 4.72 5.66
C PRO A 115 -6.22 4.99 5.91
N GLY A 116 -6.69 4.91 7.17
CA GLY A 116 -8.07 5.24 7.55
C GLY A 116 -9.12 4.19 7.19
N THR A 117 -8.71 2.96 6.90
CA THR A 117 -9.60 1.87 6.43
C THR A 117 -10.06 0.94 7.55
N PHE A 118 -9.67 1.22 8.80
CA PHE A 118 -10.09 0.48 10.00
C PHE A 118 -9.93 1.34 11.27
N ASP A 119 -10.59 0.98 12.37
CA ASP A 119 -10.46 1.65 13.66
C ASP A 119 -9.02 1.58 14.20
N GLY A 120 -8.49 2.71 14.67
CA GLY A 120 -7.14 2.82 15.25
C GLY A 120 -6.51 4.19 15.03
N PRO A 121 -5.19 4.35 15.25
CA PRO A 121 -4.52 5.63 15.02
C PRO A 121 -4.59 6.01 13.54
N SER A 122 -5.05 7.24 13.30
CA SER A 122 -5.12 7.88 11.98
C SER A 122 -3.74 8.23 11.45
N TRP A 123 -3.66 8.49 10.14
CA TRP A 123 -2.46 9.01 9.49
C TRP A 123 -1.87 10.23 10.21
N ASN A 124 -0.57 10.16 10.52
CA ASN A 124 0.24 11.30 10.97
C ASN A 124 1.30 11.55 9.88
N PRO A 125 1.51 12.79 9.38
CA PRO A 125 2.57 13.13 8.44
C PRO A 125 4.01 12.75 8.89
N GLU A 126 4.23 12.51 10.20
CA GLU A 126 5.48 11.97 10.74
C GLU A 126 5.62 10.44 10.59
N THR A 127 4.58 9.77 10.08
CA THR A 127 4.60 8.32 9.83
C THR A 127 5.55 8.01 8.68
N THR A 128 6.57 7.22 8.98
CA THR A 128 7.56 6.78 7.97
C THR A 128 7.07 5.57 7.17
N LEU A 129 7.66 5.33 6.00
CA LEU A 129 7.48 4.10 5.23
C LEU A 129 7.73 2.84 6.10
N LYS A 130 8.73 2.88 6.98
CA LYS A 130 9.03 1.78 7.91
C LYS A 130 7.87 1.48 8.84
N THR A 131 7.26 2.52 9.43
CA THR A 131 6.07 2.35 10.29
C THR A 131 4.92 1.71 9.52
N VAL A 132 4.66 2.16 8.28
CA VAL A 132 3.60 1.58 7.44
C VAL A 132 3.85 0.10 7.17
N VAL A 133 5.08 -0.29 6.79
CA VAL A 133 5.44 -1.68 6.51
C VAL A 133 5.32 -2.57 7.75
N VAL A 134 5.75 -2.08 8.92
CA VAL A 134 5.59 -2.80 10.19
C VAL A 134 4.11 -2.98 10.55
N SER A 135 3.26 -1.98 10.30
CA SER A 135 1.81 -2.12 10.49
C SER A 135 1.16 -3.09 9.50
N ILE A 136 1.67 -3.21 8.27
CA ILE A 136 1.21 -4.25 7.33
C ILE A 136 1.61 -5.64 7.85
N GLN A 137 2.83 -5.79 8.37
CA GLN A 137 3.33 -7.05 8.92
C GLN A 137 2.45 -7.56 10.08
N SER A 138 1.93 -6.67 10.94
CA SER A 138 1.04 -7.08 12.05
C SER A 138 -0.28 -7.68 11.56
N LEU A 139 -0.74 -7.35 10.35
CA LEU A 139 -1.96 -7.95 9.78
C LEU A 139 -1.82 -9.45 9.52
N LEU A 140 -0.59 -9.94 9.36
CA LEU A 140 -0.30 -11.37 9.16
C LEU A 140 -0.26 -12.12 10.50
N ILE A 141 0.04 -11.42 11.60
CA ILE A 141 0.07 -11.96 12.97
C ILE A 141 -1.36 -12.12 13.50
N ASP A 142 -2.21 -11.13 13.27
CA ASP A 142 -3.61 -11.13 13.72
C ASP A 142 -4.52 -12.11 12.94
N GLY A 143 -3.95 -12.94 12.08
CA GLY A 143 -4.62 -13.99 11.31
C GLY A 143 -5.11 -15.19 12.12
N THR A 144 -5.33 -15.06 13.43
CA THR A 144 -5.99 -16.07 14.27
C THR A 144 -7.46 -16.19 13.88
N GLY A 145 -7.71 -16.88 12.77
CA GLY A 145 -9.01 -16.93 12.12
C GLY A 145 -9.22 -18.12 11.20
N VAL A 146 -8.50 -19.24 11.39
CA VAL A 146 -9.02 -20.55 10.98
C VAL A 146 -10.02 -20.98 12.07
N ARG A 147 -11.21 -20.37 12.06
CA ARG A 147 -12.36 -20.99 12.74
C ARG A 147 -12.79 -22.14 11.85
N ASN A 148 -12.53 -23.35 12.32
CA ASN A 148 -13.14 -24.59 11.84
C ASN A 148 -14.62 -24.32 11.53
N LEU A 149 -15.00 -24.46 10.25
CA LEU A 149 -16.38 -24.77 9.92
C LEU A 149 -16.52 -26.28 10.10
N ALA A 150 -16.85 -26.65 11.34
CA ALA A 150 -17.63 -27.85 11.61
C ALA A 150 -19.11 -27.49 11.46
#